data_AF-X1J9R1-F1
#
_entry.id   AF-X1J9R1-F1
#
_cell.length_a   1.000
_cell.length_b   1.000
_cell.length_c   1.000
_cell.angle_alpha   90.00
_cell.angle_beta   90.00
_cell.angle_gamma   90.00
#
_symmetry.space_group_name_H-M   'P 1'
#
loop_
_entity.id
_entity.type
_entity.pdbx_description
1 polymer ?
#
loop_
_entity_poly.entity_id
_entity_poly.type
_entity_poly.pdbx_seq_one_letter_code
_entity_poly.pdbx_strand_id
1 'polypeptide(L)'
;TSIYLLNENDEFEILGLTLDDAAGEVLDKIARFLNLGYPGGPAIEKISINGNPDSYKLPRPMLDKGFNFSFSGLKTAVIYMVRKDKSLLSEEKLPDLAASFQKAVIDVLVKKTIRVAISYEVPIIALAGGVSSNSYLRSEMKERAYNHQLYLLYIYKKPGNLLNLLLVK
;
A
#
# COMPACT_ATOMS: atom_id res chain seq x y z
N THR A 1 -7.58 -2.14 -5.31
CA THR A 1 -6.28 -1.50 -5.57
C THR A 1 -6.04 -1.44 -7.04
N SER A 2 -5.79 -0.26 -7.56
CA SER A 2 -5.63 -0.01 -8.99
C SER A 2 -4.78 1.24 -9.26
N ILE A 3 -4.19 1.29 -10.44
CA ILE A 3 -3.49 2.45 -11.01
C ILE A 3 -4.19 2.83 -12.31
N TYR A 4 -4.60 4.08 -12.42
CA TYR A 4 -5.16 4.67 -13.63
C TYR A 4 -4.30 5.81 -14.14
N LEU A 5 -4.16 5.93 -15.45
CA LEU A 5 -3.65 7.11 -16.12
C LEU A 5 -4.83 7.95 -16.60
N LEU A 6 -4.87 9.22 -16.23
CA LEU A 6 -5.74 10.21 -16.86
C LEU A 6 -4.99 10.82 -18.05
N ASN A 7 -5.44 10.52 -19.26
CA ASN A 7 -4.79 10.95 -20.49
C ASN A 7 -5.22 12.38 -20.91
N GLU A 8 -4.70 12.84 -22.04
CA GLU A 8 -4.96 14.20 -22.56
C GLU A 8 -6.42 14.44 -22.99
N ASN A 9 -7.19 13.38 -23.18
CA ASN A 9 -8.61 13.44 -23.53
C ASN A 9 -9.53 13.38 -22.30
N ASP A 10 -8.99 13.54 -21.08
CA ASP A 10 -9.69 13.37 -19.80
C ASP A 10 -10.29 11.96 -19.60
N GLU A 11 -9.72 10.94 -20.26
CA GLU A 11 -10.14 9.55 -20.12
C GLU A 11 -9.21 8.77 -19.18
N PHE A 12 -9.81 7.88 -18.38
CA PHE A 12 -9.04 6.99 -17.51
C PHE A 12 -8.68 5.69 -18.22
N GLU A 13 -7.38 5.45 -18.39
CA GLU A 13 -6.81 4.17 -18.79
C GLU A 13 -6.39 3.36 -17.57
N ILE A 14 -6.68 2.06 -17.56
CA ILE A 14 -6.24 1.15 -16.50
C ILE A 14 -4.84 0.63 -16.82
N LEU A 15 -3.86 1.01 -16.00
CA LEU A 15 -2.48 0.54 -16.13
C LEU A 15 -2.17 -0.68 -15.25
N GLY A 16 -2.88 -0.82 -14.14
CA GLY A 16 -2.70 -1.96 -13.24
C GLY A 16 -3.87 -2.15 -12.28
N LEU A 17 -4.21 -3.41 -11.99
CA LEU A 17 -5.26 -3.80 -11.05
C LEU A 17 -4.71 -4.84 -10.07
N THR A 18 -5.36 -4.96 -8.91
CA THR A 18 -5.14 -6.14 -8.07
C THR A 18 -5.69 -7.40 -8.75
N LEU A 19 -4.95 -8.49 -8.68
CA LEU A 19 -5.35 -9.81 -9.16
C LEU A 19 -6.08 -10.61 -8.07
N ASP A 20 -6.04 -10.15 -6.82
CA ASP A 20 -6.66 -10.80 -5.67
C ASP A 20 -7.25 -9.76 -4.68
N ASP A 21 -6.76 -9.73 -3.44
CA ASP A 21 -7.23 -8.80 -2.41
C ASP A 21 -6.78 -7.37 -2.75
N ALA A 22 -7.62 -6.37 -2.48
CA ALA A 22 -7.15 -4.98 -2.45
C ALA A 22 -6.24 -4.72 -1.23
N ALA A 23 -5.40 -3.68 -1.27
CA ALA A 23 -4.55 -3.29 -0.16
C ALA A 23 -5.34 -3.01 1.13
N GLY A 24 -6.48 -2.31 1.03
CA GLY A 24 -7.36 -2.08 2.17
C GLY A 24 -7.96 -3.38 2.71
N GLU A 25 -8.36 -4.27 1.80
CA GLU A 25 -8.96 -5.56 2.14
C GLU A 25 -7.95 -6.51 2.81
N VAL A 26 -6.69 -6.54 2.36
CA VAL A 26 -5.66 -7.37 3.01
C VAL A 26 -5.31 -6.81 4.40
N LEU A 27 -5.28 -5.49 4.57
CA LEU A 27 -5.14 -4.85 5.88
C LEU A 27 -6.28 -5.26 6.81
N ASP A 28 -7.53 -5.22 6.33
CA ASP A 28 -8.72 -5.64 7.09
C ASP A 28 -8.68 -7.13 7.47
N LYS A 29 -8.33 -7.99 6.51
CA LYS A 29 -8.25 -9.44 6.75
C LYS A 29 -7.17 -9.80 7.78
N ILE A 30 -6.01 -9.16 7.72
CA ILE A 30 -4.93 -9.39 8.69
C ILE A 30 -5.25 -8.77 10.05
N ALA A 31 -5.80 -7.55 10.10
CA ALA A 31 -6.26 -6.96 11.36
C ALA A 31 -7.25 -7.86 12.09
N ARG A 32 -8.24 -8.41 11.36
CA ARG A 32 -9.19 -9.38 11.93
C ARG A 32 -8.50 -10.66 12.39
N PHE A 33 -7.57 -11.21 11.62
CA PHE A 33 -6.82 -12.42 12.00
C PHE A 33 -5.96 -12.21 13.26
N LEU A 34 -5.40 -11.02 13.44
CA LEU A 34 -4.62 -10.61 14.61
C LEU A 34 -5.49 -10.09 15.77
N ASN A 35 -6.83 -10.13 15.64
CA ASN A 35 -7.78 -9.64 16.62
C ASN A 35 -7.63 -8.14 16.98
N LEU A 36 -7.32 -7.30 15.99
CA LEU A 36 -7.11 -5.86 16.14
C LEU A 36 -8.37 -5.00 15.86
N GLY A 37 -9.44 -5.62 15.37
CA GLY A 37 -10.70 -4.94 15.05
C GLY A 37 -10.81 -4.43 13.61
N TYR A 38 -11.79 -3.54 13.38
CA TYR A 38 -12.13 -2.94 12.09
C TYR A 38 -12.46 -1.44 12.28
N PRO A 39 -12.11 -0.53 11.34
CA PRO A 39 -11.38 -0.77 10.09
C PRO A 39 -9.91 -1.18 10.33
N GLY A 40 -9.43 -2.14 9.55
CA GLY A 40 -8.14 -2.79 9.79
C GLY A 40 -6.93 -1.95 9.41
N GLY A 41 -7.05 -1.09 8.40
CA GLY A 41 -5.99 -0.12 8.05
C GLY A 41 -5.55 0.73 9.25
N PRO A 42 -6.46 1.53 9.85
CA PRO A 42 -6.16 2.32 11.05
C PRO A 42 -5.74 1.48 12.26
N ALA A 43 -6.32 0.28 12.44
CA ALA A 43 -5.97 -0.60 13.55
C ALA A 43 -4.53 -1.12 13.46
N ILE A 44 -4.12 -1.59 12.27
CA ILE A 44 -2.74 -2.02 11.99
C ILE A 44 -1.78 -0.85 12.17
N GLU A 45 -2.13 0.32 11.64
CA GLU A 45 -1.30 1.52 11.76
C GLU A 45 -1.05 1.90 13.22
N LYS A 46 -2.11 1.95 14.03
CA LYS A 46 -2.00 2.29 15.46
C LYS A 46 -1.03 1.36 16.20
N ILE A 47 -1.05 0.06 15.89
CA ILE A 47 -0.16 -0.92 16.52
C ILE A 47 1.27 -0.83 15.97
N SER A 48 1.41 -0.54 14.67
CA SER A 48 2.72 -0.46 14.00
C SER A 48 3.59 0.72 14.45
N ILE A 49 3.03 1.79 15.03
CA ILE A 49 3.78 2.99 15.45
C ILE A 49 4.94 2.66 16.40
N ASN A 50 4.75 1.67 17.27
CA ASN A 50 5.75 1.25 18.25
C ASN A 50 6.56 0.03 17.82
N GLY A 51 6.39 -0.42 16.57
CA GLY A 51 7.06 -1.60 16.04
C GLY A 51 8.24 -1.24 15.14
N ASN A 52 9.22 -2.13 15.10
CA ASN A 52 10.27 -2.11 14.09
C ASN A 52 9.75 -2.77 12.78
N PRO A 53 9.65 -2.01 11.67
CA PRO A 53 9.12 -2.53 10.41
C PRO A 53 10.08 -3.47 9.66
N ASP A 54 11.31 -3.65 10.14
CA ASP A 54 12.30 -4.56 9.57
C ASP A 54 12.51 -5.85 10.39
N SER A 55 11.76 -6.04 11.48
CA SER A 55 11.87 -7.23 12.35
C SER A 55 11.50 -8.54 11.63
N TYR A 56 10.57 -8.52 10.67
CA TYR A 56 10.13 -9.72 9.95
C TYR A 56 10.25 -9.59 8.43
N LYS A 57 10.97 -10.54 7.82
CA LYS A 57 11.12 -10.64 6.35
C LYS A 57 9.88 -11.24 5.70
N LEU A 58 8.91 -10.38 5.38
CA LEU A 58 7.70 -10.74 4.65
C LEU A 58 7.88 -10.60 3.12
N PRO A 59 7.16 -11.39 2.30
CA PRO A 59 7.28 -11.28 0.85
C PRO A 59 6.66 -9.97 0.34
N ARG A 60 7.20 -9.43 -0.77
CA ARG A 60 6.60 -8.33 -1.53
C ARG A 60 6.15 -8.88 -2.89
N PRO A 61 4.93 -9.43 -3.01
CA PRO A 61 4.53 -10.15 -4.22
C PRO A 61 4.50 -9.24 -5.44
N MET A 62 4.96 -9.78 -6.59
CA MET A 62 4.98 -9.10 -7.88
C MET A 62 5.72 -7.75 -7.91
N LEU A 63 6.57 -7.45 -6.92
CA LEU A 63 7.20 -6.14 -6.75
C LEU A 63 7.89 -5.62 -8.03
N ASP A 64 8.57 -6.52 -8.74
CA ASP A 64 9.30 -6.21 -9.98
C ASP A 64 8.54 -6.60 -11.27
N LYS A 65 7.40 -7.30 -11.16
CA LYS A 65 6.63 -7.82 -12.31
C LYS A 65 5.40 -6.96 -12.62
N GLY A 66 5.37 -6.38 -13.82
CA GLY A 66 4.25 -5.58 -14.32
C GLY A 66 3.74 -4.50 -13.36
N PHE A 67 2.53 -4.00 -13.61
CA PHE A 67 1.89 -2.98 -12.77
C PHE A 67 0.71 -3.51 -11.95
N ASN A 68 0.31 -4.75 -12.19
CA ASN A 68 -0.70 -5.42 -11.37
C ASN A 68 -0.21 -5.70 -9.94
N PHE A 69 -1.15 -5.79 -9.01
CA PHE A 69 -0.92 -6.05 -7.59
C PHE A 69 -1.39 -7.45 -7.20
N SER A 70 -0.81 -7.99 -6.12
CA SER A 70 -1.28 -9.20 -5.47
C SER A 70 -0.81 -9.17 -4.01
N PHE A 71 -1.71 -9.50 -3.09
CA PHE A 71 -1.43 -9.53 -1.66
C PHE A 71 -1.78 -10.88 -1.01
N SER A 72 -2.34 -11.84 -1.75
CA SER A 72 -2.69 -13.17 -1.24
C SER A 72 -1.48 -13.94 -0.68
N GLY A 73 -0.31 -13.85 -1.34
CA GLY A 73 0.93 -14.46 -0.87
C GLY A 73 1.43 -13.85 0.44
N LEU A 74 1.36 -12.52 0.57
CA LEU A 74 1.72 -11.81 1.80
C LEU A 74 0.78 -12.16 2.96
N LYS A 75 -0.53 -12.16 2.71
CA LYS A 75 -1.55 -12.58 3.68
C LYS A 75 -1.27 -14.00 4.21
N THR A 76 -1.04 -14.94 3.30
CA THR A 76 -0.75 -16.34 3.65
C THR A 76 0.53 -16.45 4.47
N ALA A 77 1.58 -15.71 4.11
CA ALA A 77 2.85 -15.71 4.85
C ALA A 77 2.68 -15.24 6.30
N VAL A 78 1.93 -14.14 6.54
CA VAL A 78 1.65 -13.64 7.89
C VAL A 78 0.86 -14.67 8.70
N ILE A 79 -0.21 -15.22 8.12
CA ILE A 79 -1.05 -16.23 8.79
C ILE A 79 -0.23 -17.45 9.17
N TYR A 80 0.60 -17.94 8.26
CA TYR A 80 1.47 -19.10 8.50
C TYR A 80 2.49 -18.82 9.60
N MET A 81 3.13 -17.65 9.56
CA MET A 81 4.13 -17.26 10.57
C MET A 81 3.54 -17.23 11.97
N VAL A 82 2.36 -16.61 12.15
CA VAL A 82 1.64 -16.57 13.45
C VAL A 82 1.10 -17.94 13.87
N ARG A 83 0.71 -18.80 12.93
CA ARG A 83 0.29 -20.17 13.25
C ARG A 83 1.46 -21.02 13.75
N LYS A 84 2.64 -20.82 13.17
CA LYS A 84 3.88 -21.51 13.55
C LYS A 84 4.44 -21.01 14.88
N ASP A 85 4.35 -19.71 15.13
CA ASP A 85 4.77 -19.09 16.39
C ASP A 85 3.67 -18.16 16.93
N LYS A 86 2.93 -18.67 17.92
CA LYS A 86 1.86 -17.92 18.60
C LYS A 86 2.38 -16.80 19.48
N SER A 87 3.66 -16.80 19.86
CA SER A 87 4.25 -15.72 20.67
C SER A 87 4.28 -14.40 19.91
N LEU A 88 4.14 -14.41 18.58
CA LEU A 88 3.99 -13.21 17.76
C LEU A 88 2.71 -12.40 18.04
N LEU A 89 1.75 -12.99 18.77
CA LEU A 89 0.55 -12.29 19.25
C LEU A 89 0.73 -11.66 20.62
N SER A 90 1.91 -11.78 21.24
CA SER A 90 2.23 -11.08 22.49
C SER A 90 2.31 -9.57 22.29
N GLU A 91 2.08 -8.82 23.36
CA GLU A 91 2.16 -7.34 23.36
C GLU A 91 3.55 -6.83 22.92
N GLU A 92 4.60 -7.60 23.17
CA GLU A 92 5.97 -7.26 22.79
C GLU A 92 6.23 -7.41 21.29
N LYS A 93 5.73 -8.49 20.66
CA LYS A 93 6.09 -8.84 19.27
C LYS A 93 5.05 -8.40 18.23
N LEU A 94 3.81 -8.21 18.64
CA LEU A 94 2.72 -7.83 17.75
C LEU A 94 2.95 -6.47 17.05
N PRO A 95 3.50 -5.43 17.71
CA PRO A 95 3.87 -4.17 17.06
C PRO A 95 4.82 -4.36 15.87
N ASP A 96 5.90 -5.13 16.07
CA ASP A 96 6.90 -5.42 15.03
C ASP A 96 6.29 -6.20 13.85
N LEU A 97 5.40 -7.16 14.14
CA LEU A 97 4.70 -7.91 13.11
C LEU A 97 3.78 -6.99 12.29
N ALA A 98 3.01 -6.15 12.97
CA ALA A 98 2.11 -5.19 12.32
C ALA A 98 2.89 -4.19 11.46
N ALA A 99 4.00 -3.65 11.97
CA ALA A 99 4.88 -2.73 11.25
C ALA A 99 5.52 -3.40 10.03
N SER A 100 6.06 -4.62 10.18
CA SER A 100 6.66 -5.37 9.07
C SER A 100 5.63 -5.70 7.97
N PHE A 101 4.41 -6.05 8.37
CA PHE A 101 3.31 -6.32 7.43
C PHE A 101 2.84 -5.05 6.71
N GLN A 102 2.61 -3.96 7.45
CA GLN A 102 2.25 -2.66 6.88
C GLN A 102 3.30 -2.20 5.87
N LYS A 103 4.58 -2.29 6.23
CA LYS A 103 5.69 -1.97 5.33
C LYS A 103 5.68 -2.82 4.07
N ALA A 104 5.43 -4.13 4.17
CA ALA A 104 5.38 -4.99 3.00
C ALA A 104 4.25 -4.62 2.01
N VAL A 105 3.07 -4.23 2.51
CA VAL A 105 1.97 -3.72 1.66
C VAL A 105 2.38 -2.41 0.98
N ILE A 106 2.93 -1.47 1.75
CA ILE A 106 3.25 -0.12 1.29
C ILE A 106 4.44 -0.09 0.34
N ASP A 107 5.47 -0.90 0.57
CA ASP A 107 6.60 -1.08 -0.34
C ASP A 107 6.11 -1.42 -1.76
N VAL A 108 5.11 -2.31 -1.87
CA VAL A 108 4.53 -2.73 -3.16
C VAL A 108 3.77 -1.59 -3.82
N LEU A 109 2.93 -0.86 -3.06
CA LEU A 109 2.18 0.29 -3.57
C LEU A 109 3.13 1.37 -4.08
N VAL A 110 4.06 1.82 -3.23
CA VAL A 110 5.01 2.90 -3.54
C VAL A 110 5.86 2.54 -4.75
N LYS A 111 6.52 1.37 -4.73
CA LYS A 111 7.42 0.99 -5.81
C LYS A 111 6.69 0.88 -7.15
N LYS A 112 5.48 0.30 -7.19
CA LYS A 112 4.73 0.18 -8.44
C LYS A 112 4.22 1.53 -8.94
N THR A 113 3.68 2.38 -8.06
CA THR A 113 3.22 3.72 -8.43
C THR A 113 4.36 4.56 -9.01
N ILE A 114 5.51 4.61 -8.34
CA ILE A 114 6.68 5.36 -8.82
C ILE A 114 7.18 4.81 -10.16
N ARG A 115 7.25 3.49 -10.31
CA ARG A 115 7.64 2.86 -11.57
C ARG A 115 6.71 3.23 -12.72
N VAL A 116 5.40 3.24 -12.49
CA VAL A 116 4.43 3.63 -13.52
C VAL A 116 4.61 5.11 -13.87
N ALA A 117 4.69 6.00 -12.88
CA ALA A 117 4.88 7.43 -13.12
C ALA A 117 6.12 7.71 -13.97
N ILE A 118 7.25 7.05 -13.68
CA ILE A 118 8.50 7.17 -14.46
C ILE A 118 8.33 6.57 -15.86
N SER A 119 7.74 5.36 -15.97
CA SER A 119 7.65 4.65 -17.26
C SER A 119 6.72 5.34 -18.27
N TYR A 120 5.73 6.07 -17.78
CA TYR A 120 4.75 6.82 -18.59
C TYR A 120 5.04 8.32 -18.60
N GLU A 121 6.17 8.76 -18.03
CA GLU A 121 6.57 10.17 -17.96
C GLU A 121 5.49 11.09 -17.35
N VAL A 122 4.75 10.58 -16.36
CA VAL A 122 3.65 11.30 -15.71
C VAL A 122 4.19 12.05 -14.49
N PRO A 123 4.18 13.41 -14.48
CA PRO A 123 4.81 14.18 -13.42
C PRO A 123 3.97 14.24 -12.14
N ILE A 124 2.68 13.90 -12.18
CA ILE A 124 1.75 14.06 -11.05
C ILE A 124 1.14 12.70 -10.67
N ILE A 125 1.35 12.31 -9.41
CA ILE A 125 0.68 11.19 -8.76
C ILE A 125 -0.45 11.72 -7.89
N ALA A 126 -1.65 11.17 -8.05
CA ALA A 126 -2.74 11.33 -7.11
C ALA A 126 -3.03 10.04 -6.35
N LEU A 127 -3.05 10.14 -5.03
CA LEU A 127 -3.51 9.06 -4.16
C LEU A 127 -4.95 9.31 -3.71
N ALA A 128 -5.78 8.28 -3.84
CA ALA A 128 -7.17 8.28 -3.40
C ALA A 128 -7.50 6.98 -2.65
N GLY A 129 -8.66 6.95 -2.00
CA GLY A 129 -9.15 5.78 -1.27
C GLY A 129 -8.70 5.72 0.19
N GLY A 130 -9.29 4.83 0.98
CA GLY A 130 -9.10 4.80 2.44
C GLY A 130 -7.65 4.55 2.87
N VAL A 131 -6.92 3.70 2.14
CA VAL A 131 -5.51 3.39 2.44
C VAL A 131 -4.61 4.63 2.24
N SER A 132 -5.00 5.57 1.39
CA SER A 132 -4.24 6.82 1.18
C SER A 132 -4.18 7.72 2.42
N SER A 133 -5.01 7.46 3.45
CA SER A 133 -4.95 8.15 4.74
C SER A 133 -3.85 7.63 5.67
N ASN A 134 -3.24 6.48 5.36
CA ASN A 134 -2.18 5.89 6.17
C ASN A 134 -0.92 6.77 6.16
N SER A 135 -0.45 7.18 7.33
CA SER A 135 0.67 8.10 7.48
C SER A 135 1.98 7.53 6.96
N TYR A 136 2.22 6.23 7.15
CA TYR A 136 3.41 5.55 6.65
C TYR A 136 3.45 5.55 5.11
N LEU A 137 2.34 5.23 4.44
CA LEU A 137 2.22 5.32 2.97
C LEU A 137 2.50 6.73 2.47
N ARG A 138 1.94 7.75 3.14
CA ARG A 138 2.15 9.15 2.77
C ARG A 138 3.61 9.55 2.87
N SER A 139 4.26 9.16 3.95
CA SER A 139 5.68 9.43 4.18
C SER A 139 6.54 8.81 3.08
N GLU A 140 6.39 7.51 2.86
CA GLU A 140 7.17 6.75 1.87
C GLU A 140 6.91 7.25 0.44
N MET A 141 5.65 7.47 0.07
CA MET A 141 5.31 7.99 -1.25
C MET A 141 5.88 9.39 -1.46
N LYS A 142 5.80 10.27 -0.45
CA LYS A 142 6.34 11.64 -0.53
C LYS A 142 7.85 11.62 -0.72
N GLU A 143 8.56 10.81 0.05
CA GLU A 143 10.02 10.68 -0.09
C GLU A 143 10.40 10.18 -1.48
N ARG A 144 9.77 9.10 -1.95
CA ARG A 144 10.08 8.53 -3.28
C ARG A 144 9.69 9.48 -4.41
N ALA A 145 8.53 10.14 -4.32
CA ALA A 145 8.12 11.13 -5.30
C ALA A 145 9.12 12.29 -5.38
N TYR A 146 9.57 12.82 -4.23
CA TYR A 146 10.57 13.88 -4.17
C TYR A 146 11.89 13.46 -4.85
N ASN A 147 12.40 12.26 -4.56
CA ASN A 147 13.64 11.74 -5.15
C ASN A 147 13.57 11.57 -6.67
N HIS A 148 12.35 11.44 -7.22
CA HIS A 148 12.10 11.30 -8.66
C HIS A 148 11.51 12.57 -9.30
N GLN A 149 11.47 13.70 -8.58
CA GLN A 149 10.91 14.97 -9.07
C GLN A 149 9.44 14.88 -9.50
N LEU A 150 8.68 14.00 -8.83
CA LEU A 150 7.25 13.81 -9.06
C LEU A 150 6.42 14.63 -8.04
N TYR A 151 5.30 15.18 -8.50
CA TYR A 151 4.33 15.86 -7.65
C TYR A 151 3.34 14.87 -7.06
N LEU A 152 2.97 15.07 -5.80
CA LEU A 152 2.05 14.20 -5.07
C LEU A 152 0.81 14.96 -4.61
N LEU A 153 -0.36 14.46 -5.00
CA LEU A 153 -1.67 14.98 -4.61
C LEU A 153 -2.41 13.93 -3.77
N TYR A 154 -3.08 14.39 -2.72
CA TYR A 154 -3.96 13.56 -1.90
C TYR A 154 -5.40 13.96 -2.16
N ILE A 155 -6.17 13.05 -2.74
CA ILE A 155 -7.56 13.30 -3.12
C ILE A 155 -8.47 12.89 -1.96
N TYR A 156 -9.00 13.89 -1.26
CA TYR A 156 -10.08 13.71 -0.29
C TYR A 156 -11.47 13.87 -0.92
N LYS A 157 -11.55 14.46 -2.13
CA LYS A 157 -12.74 14.62 -2.97
C LYS A 157 -12.31 14.78 -4.44
N LYS A 158 -13.09 14.24 -5.39
CA LYS A 158 -12.74 14.18 -6.83
C LYS A 158 -12.20 15.54 -7.33
N PRO A 159 -10.95 15.63 -7.84
CA PRO A 159 -10.44 16.87 -8.38
C PRO A 159 -11.16 17.19 -9.70
N GLY A 160 -11.48 18.46 -9.93
CA GLY A 160 -11.86 18.96 -11.25
C GLY A 160 -10.62 19.34 -12.05
N ASN A 161 -10.65 19.09 -13.36
CA ASN A 161 -9.67 19.46 -14.42
C ASN A 161 -8.19 19.43 -14.00
N LEU A 162 -7.60 18.23 -13.99
CA LEU A 162 -6.15 18.05 -13.93
C LEU A 162 -5.72 17.10 -15.06
N LEU A 163 -5.08 17.63 -16.10
CA LEU A 163 -4.46 16.82 -17.16
C LEU A 163 -3.22 16.08 -16.61
N ASN A 164 -2.96 14.86 -17.10
CA ASN A 164 -1.79 14.02 -16.80
C ASN A 164 -1.64 13.62 -15.32
N LEU A 165 -2.61 12.85 -14.82
CA LEU A 165 -2.71 12.41 -13.43
C LEU A 165 -2.63 10.89 -13.31
N LEU A 166 -1.72 10.37 -12.48
CA LEU A 166 -1.71 8.96 -12.09
C LEU A 166 -2.58 8.74 -10.84
N LEU A 167 -3.78 8.19 -10.99
CA LEU A 167 -4.67 7.90 -9.87
C LEU A 167 -4.40 6.50 -9.30
N VAL A 168 -4.03 6.44 -8.02
CA VAL A 168 -3.91 5.18 -7.28
C VAL A 168 -5.07 5.08 -6.29
N LYS A 169 -5.85 4.00 -6.36
CA LYS A 169 -7.01 3.74 -5.50
C LYS A 169 -6.93 2.36 -4.85
#